data_AF-A0A4V1UMW1-F1
#
_entry.id   AF-A0A4V1UMW1-F1
#
_cell.length_a   1.000
_cell.length_b   1.000
_cell.length_c   1.000
_cell.angle_alpha   90.00
_cell.angle_beta   90.00
_cell.angle_gamma   90.00
#
_symmetry.space_group_name_H-M   'P 1'
#
loop_
_entity.id
_entity.type
_entity.pdbx_description
1 polymer ?
#
loop_
_entity_poly.entity_id
_entity_poly.type
_entity_poly.pdbx_seq_one_letter_code
_entity_poly.pdbx_strand_id
1 'polypeptide(L)'
;MLLAVLGLFQAPGLSALTEGVTYLSAPGALPGAMVASKGAVTVLAADKPVAVAGHVGSGRAIAVGHEAYFGAEQLKNPSNARFLFNSLRWLSGGARPRVGTIDLPGIRTVHEDTVNVRREDLATGLLGINVLAMTQGALDNNPQAQKAVIDWVKSGHGLLIAGPAWGWSQLNPDKSLRRDHVGNRMLLPYGLGFSGETVDGDPKPTADPLFGTNAALTALRKGESSPRALGTVSRALALESTTDDELTKEIRALAAKEGDAWPLTAKTPFRRLQATLDHQAWETASPESVKADPGTAKFPGPVDHRAKPVSRTVDIDTRVTQWHATGLYAPPGTVVTVTIVSAATDKGLAVRIGPHTDELWHLDKWDRAPAISRSWPLKERKTKIASPYGGTILIEVPQNSTPANIGITISGAVPAPHFIRGKTTKGEWARQLAEPILLWSSFRG
;
A
#
# COMPACT_ATOMS: atom_id res chain seq x y z
N MET A 1 -25.81 22.86 -28.46
CA MET A 1 -24.34 22.80 -28.64
C MET A 1 -23.78 21.65 -27.80
N LEU A 2 -24.23 20.42 -28.07
CA LEU A 2 -24.15 19.25 -27.18
C LEU A 2 -23.40 18.06 -27.84
N LEU A 3 -22.38 18.33 -28.65
CA LEU A 3 -21.71 17.30 -29.47
C LEU A 3 -20.17 17.38 -29.49
N ALA A 4 -19.55 18.18 -28.60
CA ALA A 4 -18.10 18.38 -28.60
C ALA A 4 -17.37 17.82 -27.36
N VAL A 5 -17.94 16.84 -26.63
CA VAL A 5 -17.33 16.24 -25.43
C VAL A 5 -17.03 14.73 -25.61
N LEU A 6 -16.76 14.27 -26.83
CA LEU A 6 -16.36 12.88 -27.10
C LEU A 6 -14.96 12.75 -27.74
N GLY A 7 -14.18 13.82 -27.79
CA GLY A 7 -12.98 13.90 -28.64
C GLY A 7 -11.65 14.11 -27.93
N LEU A 8 -11.47 13.69 -26.67
CA LEU A 8 -10.19 13.86 -25.97
C LEU A 8 -9.77 12.56 -25.26
N PHE A 9 -8.70 11.95 -25.78
CA PHE A 9 -7.88 10.86 -25.21
C PHE A 9 -8.37 9.41 -25.33
N GLN A 10 -8.82 8.96 -26.51
CA GLN A 10 -8.60 7.56 -26.87
C GLN A 10 -7.39 7.48 -27.80
N ALA A 11 -6.25 7.00 -27.29
CA ALA A 11 -5.15 6.64 -28.17
C ALA A 11 -5.64 5.59 -29.17
N PRO A 12 -5.41 5.76 -30.49
CA PRO A 12 -5.84 4.81 -31.51
C PRO A 12 -5.37 3.39 -31.14
N GLY A 13 -6.31 2.45 -30.99
CA GLY A 13 -6.03 1.03 -30.75
C GLY A 13 -6.40 0.47 -29.38
N LEU A 14 -6.79 1.30 -28.40
CA LEU A 14 -7.23 0.80 -27.08
C LEU A 14 -8.64 0.21 -27.07
N SER A 15 -9.54 0.73 -27.91
CA SER A 15 -10.89 0.15 -28.11
C SER A 15 -10.84 -1.31 -28.58
N ALA A 16 -9.78 -1.68 -29.32
CA ALA A 16 -9.54 -3.04 -29.76
C ALA A 16 -9.27 -4.02 -28.60
N LEU A 17 -8.80 -3.55 -27.45
CA LEU A 17 -8.60 -4.41 -26.27
C LEU A 17 -9.94 -4.91 -25.70
N THR A 18 -10.98 -4.08 -25.79
CA THR A 18 -12.29 -4.35 -25.20
C THR A 18 -13.34 -4.85 -26.20
N GLU A 19 -13.00 -4.96 -27.48
CA GLU A 19 -13.93 -5.40 -28.52
C GLU A 19 -14.42 -6.83 -28.24
N GLY A 20 -15.74 -6.99 -28.06
CA GLY A 20 -16.37 -8.27 -27.72
C GLY A 20 -16.12 -8.75 -26.28
N VAL A 21 -15.53 -7.92 -25.42
CA VAL A 21 -15.33 -8.20 -23.99
C VAL A 21 -16.51 -7.62 -23.21
N THR A 22 -17.12 -8.41 -22.32
CA THR A 22 -18.23 -7.95 -21.47
C THR A 22 -17.82 -7.83 -20.02
N TYR A 23 -17.18 -8.85 -19.46
CA TYR A 23 -16.57 -8.86 -18.13
C TYR A 23 -15.47 -9.93 -18.03
N LEU A 24 -14.62 -9.87 -17.02
CA LEU A 24 -13.72 -10.98 -16.69
C LEU A 24 -14.24 -11.76 -15.49
N SER A 25 -14.14 -13.09 -15.56
CA SER A 25 -14.57 -13.99 -14.48
C SER A 25 -13.44 -14.90 -14.03
N ALA A 26 -13.21 -14.95 -12.72
CA ALA A 26 -12.34 -15.93 -12.08
C ALA A 26 -12.86 -16.22 -10.66
N PRO A 27 -13.91 -17.05 -10.51
CA PRO A 27 -14.49 -17.34 -9.21
C PRO A 27 -13.44 -17.84 -8.21
N GLY A 28 -13.43 -17.26 -7.01
CA GLY A 28 -12.46 -17.58 -5.95
C GLY A 28 -11.13 -16.83 -6.04
N ALA A 29 -10.87 -16.08 -7.12
CA ALA A 29 -9.72 -15.18 -7.21
C ALA A 29 -10.09 -13.77 -6.76
N LEU A 30 -9.19 -13.10 -6.03
CA LEU A 30 -9.37 -11.72 -5.58
C LEU A 30 -8.37 -10.80 -6.31
N PRO A 31 -8.82 -9.99 -7.29
CA PRO A 31 -7.91 -9.19 -8.11
C PRO A 31 -7.26 -8.05 -7.33
N GLY A 32 -6.03 -7.71 -7.69
CA GLY A 32 -5.35 -6.49 -7.24
C GLY A 32 -5.74 -5.27 -8.06
N ALA A 33 -5.77 -4.10 -7.42
CA ALA A 33 -6.05 -2.85 -8.10
C ALA A 33 -4.81 -2.34 -8.85
N MET A 34 -5.06 -1.73 -10.00
CA MET A 34 -4.03 -1.20 -10.89
C MET A 34 -3.99 0.33 -10.82
N VAL A 35 -2.85 0.90 -11.22
CA VAL A 35 -2.63 2.33 -11.40
C VAL A 35 -2.37 2.60 -12.88
N ALA A 36 -3.15 3.50 -13.46
CA ALA A 36 -2.89 4.12 -14.75
C ALA A 36 -2.49 5.59 -14.52
N SER A 37 -1.30 5.96 -14.96
CA SER A 37 -0.79 7.33 -14.91
C SER A 37 -0.02 7.67 -16.19
N LYS A 38 0.39 8.94 -16.33
CA LYS A 38 1.16 9.42 -17.49
C LYS A 38 0.37 9.18 -18.79
N GLY A 39 0.84 8.27 -19.66
CA GLY A 39 0.18 7.88 -20.90
C GLY A 39 -0.53 6.53 -20.85
N ALA A 40 -0.53 5.84 -19.70
CA ALA A 40 -1.25 4.58 -19.53
C ALA A 40 -2.75 4.84 -19.31
N VAL A 41 -3.56 3.85 -19.66
CA VAL A 41 -5.01 3.91 -19.54
C VAL A 41 -5.56 2.71 -18.78
N THR A 42 -6.72 2.90 -18.15
CA THR A 42 -7.51 1.81 -17.60
C THR A 42 -8.36 1.18 -18.70
N VAL A 43 -8.25 -0.14 -18.85
CA VAL A 43 -8.96 -0.93 -19.87
C VAL A 43 -10.17 -1.62 -19.26
N LEU A 44 -9.97 -2.24 -18.09
CA LEU A 44 -11.02 -2.93 -17.34
C LEU A 44 -11.02 -2.43 -15.90
N ALA A 45 -12.22 -2.23 -15.34
CA ALA A 45 -12.41 -1.84 -13.94
C ALA A 45 -13.68 -2.45 -13.35
N ALA A 46 -13.71 -2.56 -12.04
CA ALA A 46 -14.91 -2.76 -11.25
C ALA A 46 -15.11 -1.53 -10.35
N ASP A 47 -15.01 -1.67 -9.03
CA ASP A 47 -14.89 -0.53 -8.11
C ASP A 47 -13.55 0.23 -8.30
N LYS A 48 -12.50 -0.49 -8.74
CA LYS A 48 -11.14 0.00 -9.03
C LYS A 48 -10.62 -0.56 -10.37
N PRO A 49 -9.53 0.01 -10.93
CA PRO A 49 -8.88 -0.51 -12.14
C PRO A 49 -8.34 -1.94 -11.93
N VAL A 50 -8.54 -2.82 -12.91
CA VAL A 50 -8.03 -4.22 -12.87
C VAL A 50 -7.10 -4.54 -14.03
N ALA A 51 -7.30 -3.90 -15.18
CA ALA A 51 -6.37 -4.02 -16.30
C ALA A 51 -6.00 -2.63 -16.80
N VAL A 52 -4.71 -2.38 -16.95
CA VAL A 52 -4.16 -1.13 -17.49
C VAL A 52 -3.22 -1.44 -18.65
N ALA A 53 -3.19 -0.54 -19.63
CA ALA A 53 -2.39 -0.70 -20.83
C ALA A 53 -1.67 0.61 -21.18
N GLY A 54 -0.48 0.50 -21.78
CA GLY A 54 0.31 1.67 -22.15
C GLY A 54 1.52 1.32 -23.02
N HIS A 55 2.20 2.37 -23.48
CA HIS A 55 3.43 2.25 -24.24
C HIS A 55 4.66 2.19 -23.34
N VAL A 56 5.66 1.42 -23.77
CA VAL A 56 6.95 1.30 -23.11
C VAL A 56 8.02 1.44 -24.19
N GLY A 57 8.62 2.63 -24.30
CA GLY A 57 9.45 2.96 -25.47
C GLY A 57 8.66 2.80 -26.77
N SER A 58 9.18 2.04 -27.72
CA SER A 58 8.47 1.69 -28.96
C SER A 58 7.52 0.50 -28.79
N GLY A 59 7.58 -0.22 -27.67
CA GLY A 59 6.74 -1.38 -27.38
C GLY A 59 5.48 -1.04 -26.58
N ARG A 60 4.85 -2.09 -26.07
CA ARG A 60 3.53 -2.04 -25.42
C ARG A 60 3.48 -2.98 -24.22
N ALA A 61 2.75 -2.57 -23.19
CA ALA A 61 2.54 -3.39 -22.00
C ALA A 61 1.08 -3.40 -21.56
N ILE A 62 0.64 -4.55 -21.04
CA ILE A 62 -0.62 -4.72 -20.33
C ILE A 62 -0.30 -5.31 -18.96
N ALA A 63 -0.87 -4.71 -17.92
CA ALA A 63 -0.77 -5.20 -16.55
C ALA A 63 -2.18 -5.54 -16.05
N VAL A 64 -2.34 -6.73 -15.45
CA VAL A 64 -3.63 -7.26 -14.99
C VAL A 64 -3.53 -7.68 -13.53
N GLY A 65 -4.51 -7.30 -12.73
CA GLY A 65 -4.51 -7.53 -11.28
C GLY A 65 -4.62 -8.98 -10.83
N HIS A 66 -4.79 -9.94 -11.74
CA HIS A 66 -4.80 -11.37 -11.42
C HIS A 66 -4.52 -12.25 -12.65
N GLU A 67 -3.73 -13.31 -12.48
CA GLU A 67 -3.40 -14.30 -13.51
C GLU A 67 -4.51 -15.32 -13.75
N ALA A 68 -5.32 -15.62 -12.72
CA ALA A 68 -6.41 -16.61 -12.81
C ALA A 68 -7.43 -16.36 -13.93
N TYR A 69 -7.58 -15.13 -14.45
CA TYR A 69 -8.40 -14.86 -15.64
C TYR A 69 -7.93 -15.63 -16.88
N PHE A 70 -6.64 -16.00 -16.90
CA PHE A 70 -5.97 -16.70 -17.99
C PHE A 70 -5.70 -18.18 -17.65
N GLY A 71 -6.36 -18.73 -16.64
CA GLY A 71 -6.38 -20.18 -16.38
C GLY A 71 -7.17 -20.93 -17.46
N ALA A 72 -6.80 -22.19 -17.74
CA ALA A 72 -7.44 -22.99 -18.79
C ALA A 72 -8.96 -23.12 -18.61
N GLU A 73 -9.43 -23.27 -17.36
CA GLU A 73 -10.86 -23.31 -17.03
C GLU A 73 -11.54 -21.96 -17.24
N GLN A 74 -10.92 -20.87 -16.77
CA GLN A 74 -11.46 -19.51 -16.92
C GLN A 74 -11.49 -19.05 -18.38
N LEU A 75 -10.60 -19.56 -19.22
CA LEU A 75 -10.60 -19.28 -20.66
C LEU A 75 -11.71 -20.00 -21.43
N LYS A 76 -12.49 -20.90 -20.79
CA LYS A 76 -13.78 -21.36 -21.33
C LYS A 76 -14.83 -20.24 -21.33
N ASN A 77 -14.67 -19.21 -20.50
CA ASN A 77 -15.48 -18.00 -20.57
C ASN A 77 -15.11 -17.22 -21.85
N PRO A 78 -16.06 -17.00 -22.79
CA PRO A 78 -15.77 -16.35 -24.05
C PRO A 78 -15.20 -14.93 -23.90
N SER A 79 -15.59 -14.20 -22.86
CA SER A 79 -15.12 -12.85 -22.60
C SER A 79 -13.67 -12.83 -22.10
N ASN A 80 -13.28 -13.76 -21.22
CA ASN A 80 -11.88 -13.94 -20.82
C ASN A 80 -10.99 -14.30 -22.03
N ALA A 81 -11.42 -15.28 -22.82
CA ALA A 81 -10.71 -15.68 -24.03
C ALA A 81 -10.59 -14.54 -25.05
N ARG A 82 -11.67 -13.77 -25.24
CA ARG A 82 -11.67 -12.59 -26.12
C ARG A 82 -10.69 -11.53 -25.64
N PHE A 83 -10.70 -11.21 -24.36
CA PHE A 83 -9.79 -10.22 -23.78
C PHE A 83 -8.32 -10.63 -23.94
N LEU A 84 -8.00 -11.90 -23.68
CA LEU A 84 -6.64 -12.42 -23.87
C LEU A 84 -6.23 -12.37 -25.35
N PHE A 85 -7.10 -12.79 -26.27
CA PHE A 85 -6.84 -12.72 -27.71
C PHE A 85 -6.55 -11.28 -28.16
N ASN A 86 -7.41 -10.33 -27.77
CA ASN A 86 -7.25 -8.91 -28.09
C ASN A 86 -5.95 -8.35 -27.50
N SER A 87 -5.61 -8.75 -26.27
CA SER A 87 -4.37 -8.37 -25.60
C SER A 87 -3.14 -8.82 -26.37
N LEU A 88 -3.05 -10.10 -26.77
CA LEU A 88 -1.93 -10.64 -27.54
C LEU A 88 -1.77 -9.94 -28.89
N ARG A 89 -2.89 -9.67 -29.58
CA ARG A 89 -2.90 -8.93 -30.84
C ARG A 89 -2.40 -7.50 -30.67
N TRP A 90 -2.91 -6.77 -29.68
CA TRP A 90 -2.51 -5.40 -29.43
C TRP A 90 -1.03 -5.31 -29.02
N LEU A 91 -0.56 -6.24 -28.17
CA LEU A 91 0.83 -6.32 -27.73
C LEU A 91 1.82 -6.61 -28.87
N SER A 92 1.39 -7.34 -29.89
CA SER A 92 2.22 -7.65 -31.07
C SER A 92 2.42 -6.47 -32.04
N GLY A 93 1.87 -5.28 -31.74
CA GLY A 93 2.07 -4.09 -32.56
C GLY A 93 1.43 -4.15 -33.95
N GLY A 94 0.49 -5.06 -34.18
CA GLY A 94 -0.14 -5.30 -35.48
C GLY A 94 0.51 -6.44 -36.29
N ALA A 95 1.63 -7.01 -35.83
CA ALA A 95 2.19 -8.23 -36.40
C ALA A 95 1.37 -9.47 -36.02
N ARG A 96 1.74 -10.65 -36.54
CA ARG A 96 1.24 -11.92 -35.98
C ARG A 96 1.88 -12.14 -34.59
N PRO A 97 1.11 -12.40 -33.53
CA PRO A 97 1.68 -12.71 -32.23
C PRO A 97 2.51 -14.00 -32.28
N ARG A 98 3.73 -13.93 -31.74
CA ARG A 98 4.59 -15.07 -31.42
C ARG A 98 4.83 -14.98 -29.93
N VAL A 99 4.18 -15.86 -29.18
CA VAL A 99 3.97 -15.65 -27.74
C VAL A 99 4.89 -16.57 -26.95
N GLY A 100 5.71 -15.99 -26.09
CA GLY A 100 6.42 -16.70 -25.03
C GLY A 100 5.67 -16.58 -23.70
N THR A 101 5.69 -17.61 -22.87
CA THR A 101 5.09 -17.57 -21.53
C THR A 101 6.03 -18.01 -20.41
N ILE A 102 5.88 -17.37 -19.25
CA ILE A 102 6.51 -17.79 -17.99
C ILE A 102 5.40 -17.89 -16.93
N ASP A 103 5.17 -19.09 -16.40
CA ASP A 103 4.14 -19.39 -15.39
C ASP A 103 2.69 -19.03 -15.76
N LEU A 104 2.40 -18.85 -17.05
CA LEU A 104 1.06 -18.54 -17.55
C LEU A 104 0.60 -19.55 -18.63
N PRO A 105 0.49 -20.85 -18.30
CA PRO A 105 0.31 -21.91 -19.30
C PRO A 105 -1.03 -21.87 -20.02
N GLY A 106 -2.06 -21.28 -19.41
CA GLY A 106 -3.41 -21.23 -19.99
C GLY A 106 -3.50 -20.46 -21.30
N ILE A 107 -2.53 -19.60 -21.64
CA ILE A 107 -2.48 -18.91 -22.94
C ILE A 107 -2.54 -19.89 -24.12
N ARG A 108 -2.02 -21.11 -23.96
CA ARG A 108 -2.04 -22.16 -25.00
C ARG A 108 -3.46 -22.50 -25.46
N THR A 109 -4.49 -22.27 -24.64
CA THR A 109 -5.88 -22.57 -25.01
C THR A 109 -6.47 -21.58 -26.01
N VAL A 110 -5.87 -20.39 -26.17
CA VAL A 110 -6.32 -19.37 -27.14
C VAL A 110 -5.28 -19.07 -28.22
N HIS A 111 -4.04 -19.51 -28.03
CA HIS A 111 -2.94 -19.32 -28.96
C HIS A 111 -2.00 -20.52 -28.94
N GLU A 112 -2.24 -21.49 -29.83
CA GLU A 112 -1.54 -22.78 -29.85
C GLU A 112 -0.02 -22.65 -30.06
N ASP A 113 0.41 -21.70 -30.90
CA ASP A 113 1.83 -21.39 -31.23
C ASP A 113 2.61 -20.74 -30.05
N THR A 114 2.15 -20.91 -28.82
CA THR A 114 2.79 -20.36 -27.62
C THR A 114 3.99 -21.23 -27.21
N VAL A 115 5.10 -20.61 -26.85
CA VAL A 115 6.33 -21.30 -26.37
C VAL A 115 6.54 -21.04 -24.88
N ASN A 116 7.00 -22.05 -24.14
CA ASN A 116 7.38 -21.85 -22.74
C ASN A 116 8.79 -21.26 -22.71
N VAL A 117 8.94 -20.09 -22.10
CA VAL A 117 10.24 -19.43 -21.91
C VAL A 117 10.79 -19.86 -20.56
N ARG A 118 12.01 -20.42 -20.57
CA ARG A 118 12.73 -20.79 -19.35
C ARG A 118 13.44 -19.56 -18.78
N ARG A 119 13.52 -19.47 -17.45
CA ARG A 119 14.10 -18.32 -16.76
C ARG A 119 15.61 -18.28 -16.91
N GLU A 120 16.21 -19.45 -16.84
CA GLU A 120 17.63 -19.72 -17.03
C GLU A 120 18.10 -19.37 -18.46
N ASP A 121 17.23 -19.52 -19.46
CA ASP A 121 17.53 -19.30 -20.87
C ASP A 121 16.78 -18.09 -21.45
N LEU A 122 16.42 -17.11 -20.61
CA LEU A 122 15.53 -16.01 -20.98
C LEU A 122 15.98 -15.28 -22.25
N ALA A 123 17.26 -14.96 -22.37
CA ALA A 123 17.79 -14.25 -23.54
C ALA A 123 17.53 -15.01 -24.85
N THR A 124 17.72 -16.33 -24.85
CA THR A 124 17.42 -17.19 -25.99
C THR A 124 15.92 -17.35 -26.18
N GLY A 125 15.15 -17.48 -25.11
CA GLY A 125 13.69 -17.60 -25.18
C GLY A 125 12.98 -16.34 -25.68
N LEU A 126 13.60 -15.17 -25.54
CA LEU A 126 13.14 -13.93 -26.16
C LEU A 126 13.40 -13.89 -27.68
N LEU A 127 14.31 -14.71 -28.20
CA LEU A 127 14.54 -14.83 -29.64
C LEU A 127 13.34 -15.50 -30.31
N GLY A 128 12.85 -14.90 -31.39
CA GLY A 128 11.77 -15.49 -32.19
C GLY A 128 10.36 -15.27 -31.65
N ILE A 129 10.18 -14.71 -30.45
CA ILE A 129 8.89 -14.21 -29.96
C ILE A 129 8.77 -12.70 -30.18
N ASN A 130 7.56 -12.16 -30.09
CA ASN A 130 7.32 -10.72 -30.04
C ASN A 130 6.35 -10.27 -28.94
N VAL A 131 5.79 -11.22 -28.21
CA VAL A 131 5.00 -10.98 -27.00
C VAL A 131 5.48 -11.94 -25.91
N LEU A 132 5.82 -11.40 -24.74
CA LEU A 132 6.05 -12.19 -23.53
C LEU A 132 4.85 -12.01 -22.59
N ALA A 133 4.30 -13.10 -22.07
CA ALA A 133 3.24 -13.06 -21.08
C ALA A 133 3.65 -13.86 -19.83
N MET A 134 3.56 -13.23 -18.67
CA MET A 134 4.08 -13.83 -17.44
C MET A 134 3.25 -13.47 -16.21
N THR A 135 3.38 -14.29 -15.18
CA THR A 135 2.87 -13.91 -13.85
C THR A 135 3.74 -12.83 -13.23
N GLN A 136 3.19 -12.08 -12.28
CA GLN A 136 3.93 -11.04 -11.56
C GLN A 136 5.18 -11.58 -10.84
N GLY A 137 5.14 -12.83 -10.35
CA GLY A 137 6.25 -13.46 -9.62
C GLY A 137 7.29 -14.12 -10.54
N ALA A 138 7.09 -14.09 -11.86
CA ALA A 138 7.90 -14.86 -12.81
C ALA A 138 9.40 -14.59 -12.70
N LEU A 139 9.78 -13.34 -12.44
CA LEU A 139 11.17 -12.86 -12.41
C LEU A 139 11.55 -12.29 -11.03
N ASP A 140 10.91 -12.76 -9.96
CA ASP A 140 11.23 -12.33 -8.60
C ASP A 140 12.72 -12.55 -8.29
N ASN A 141 13.31 -11.58 -7.59
CA ASN A 141 14.73 -11.57 -7.18
C ASN A 141 15.74 -11.67 -8.36
N ASN A 142 15.33 -11.43 -9.61
CA ASN A 142 16.22 -11.43 -10.78
C ASN A 142 16.22 -10.08 -11.53
N PRO A 143 16.90 -9.05 -11.01
CA PRO A 143 16.90 -7.72 -11.61
C PRO A 143 17.55 -7.66 -13.00
N GLN A 144 18.50 -8.57 -13.30
CA GLN A 144 19.12 -8.65 -14.63
C GLN A 144 18.12 -9.14 -15.68
N ALA A 145 17.35 -10.18 -15.36
CA ALA A 145 16.27 -10.65 -16.23
C ALA A 145 15.18 -9.58 -16.43
N GLN A 146 14.77 -8.91 -15.36
CA GLN A 146 13.80 -7.79 -15.44
C GLN A 146 14.31 -6.69 -16.37
N LYS A 147 15.60 -6.32 -16.27
CA LYS A 147 16.23 -5.34 -17.16
C LYS A 147 16.24 -5.83 -18.62
N ALA A 148 16.59 -7.08 -18.87
CA ALA A 148 16.59 -7.65 -20.21
C ALA A 148 15.19 -7.62 -20.84
N VAL A 149 14.15 -8.01 -20.09
CA VAL A 149 12.77 -7.95 -20.57
C VAL A 149 12.36 -6.51 -20.88
N ILE A 150 12.57 -5.56 -19.96
CA ILE A 150 12.08 -4.19 -20.19
C ILE A 150 12.82 -3.50 -21.34
N ASP A 151 14.11 -3.77 -21.54
CA ASP A 151 14.85 -3.24 -22.69
C ASP A 151 14.37 -3.87 -24.01
N TRP A 152 14.03 -5.16 -24.00
CA TRP A 152 13.40 -5.85 -25.13
C TRP A 152 12.01 -5.26 -25.46
N VAL A 153 11.19 -4.95 -24.46
CA VAL A 153 9.91 -4.26 -24.68
C VAL A 153 10.14 -2.87 -25.28
N LYS A 154 11.08 -2.09 -24.74
CA LYS A 154 11.41 -0.74 -25.28
C LYS A 154 11.77 -0.76 -26.75
N SER A 155 12.31 -1.87 -27.26
CA SER A 155 12.67 -2.04 -28.67
C SER A 155 11.51 -2.42 -29.60
N GLY A 156 10.25 -2.40 -29.13
CA GLY A 156 9.07 -2.61 -29.98
C GLY A 156 8.26 -3.87 -29.69
N HIS A 157 8.60 -4.63 -28.65
CA HIS A 157 7.91 -5.87 -28.30
C HIS A 157 6.79 -5.67 -27.27
N GLY A 158 5.98 -6.71 -27.08
CA GLY A 158 4.83 -6.71 -26.18
C GLY A 158 5.08 -7.44 -24.87
N LEU A 159 4.55 -6.91 -23.76
CA LEU A 159 4.59 -7.55 -22.45
C LEU A 159 3.22 -7.60 -21.77
N LEU A 160 2.81 -8.78 -21.32
CA LEU A 160 1.69 -8.98 -20.39
C LEU A 160 2.23 -9.44 -19.04
N ILE A 161 1.88 -8.73 -17.96
CA ILE A 161 2.14 -9.18 -16.59
C ILE A 161 0.81 -9.30 -15.86
N ALA A 162 0.56 -10.45 -15.25
CA ALA A 162 -0.67 -10.69 -14.48
C ALA A 162 -0.36 -11.15 -13.06
N GLY A 163 -1.00 -10.55 -12.07
CA GLY A 163 -1.03 -11.08 -10.71
C GLY A 163 -1.45 -10.08 -9.63
N PRO A 164 -1.86 -10.58 -8.46
CA PRO A 164 -2.30 -9.75 -7.35
C PRO A 164 -1.12 -9.26 -6.50
N ALA A 165 -0.74 -8.00 -6.65
CA ALA A 165 0.37 -7.42 -5.87
C ALA A 165 0.10 -7.36 -4.35
N TRP A 166 -1.17 -7.35 -3.93
CA TRP A 166 -1.55 -7.50 -2.52
C TRP A 166 -1.08 -8.85 -1.96
N GLY A 167 -1.24 -9.95 -2.72
CA GLY A 167 -0.80 -11.28 -2.30
C GLY A 167 0.72 -11.39 -2.26
N TRP A 168 1.40 -10.75 -3.22
CA TRP A 168 2.87 -10.64 -3.19
C TRP A 168 3.35 -9.89 -1.94
N SER A 169 2.66 -8.82 -1.53
CA SER A 169 3.01 -8.02 -0.35
C SER A 169 2.88 -8.82 0.94
N GLN A 170 1.86 -9.69 1.06
CA GLN A 170 1.70 -10.58 2.21
C GLN A 170 2.88 -11.55 2.38
N LEU A 171 3.42 -12.04 1.25
CA LEU A 171 4.58 -12.93 1.25
C LEU A 171 5.92 -12.20 1.39
N ASN A 172 5.92 -10.87 1.27
CA ASN A 172 7.13 -10.04 1.30
C ASN A 172 6.94 -8.81 2.23
N PRO A 173 6.68 -9.00 3.54
CA PRO A 173 6.33 -7.91 4.46
C PRO A 173 7.44 -6.86 4.65
N ASP A 174 8.70 -7.24 4.41
CA ASP A 174 9.86 -6.34 4.54
C ASP A 174 10.23 -5.64 3.21
N LYS A 175 9.48 -5.88 2.13
CA LYS A 175 9.77 -5.32 0.80
C LYS A 175 8.75 -4.26 0.39
N SER A 176 9.17 -3.39 -0.52
CA SER A 176 8.34 -2.30 -1.05
C SER A 176 7.76 -2.68 -2.41
N LEU A 177 6.44 -2.54 -2.57
CA LEU A 177 5.80 -2.65 -3.88
C LEU A 177 6.41 -1.72 -4.93
N ARG A 178 6.86 -0.53 -4.55
CA ARG A 178 7.49 0.41 -5.48
C ARG A 178 8.86 -0.07 -5.96
N ARG A 179 9.68 -0.61 -5.05
CA ARG A 179 11.12 -0.85 -5.31
C ARG A 179 11.46 -2.30 -5.66
N ASP A 180 10.65 -3.23 -5.19
CA ASP A 180 10.99 -4.65 -5.17
C ASP A 180 10.03 -5.51 -6.01
N HIS A 181 8.78 -5.07 -6.19
CA HIS A 181 7.83 -5.79 -7.04
C HIS A 181 8.24 -5.74 -8.51
N VAL A 182 8.35 -6.92 -9.13
CA VAL A 182 8.79 -7.13 -10.52
C VAL A 182 8.03 -6.23 -11.50
N GLY A 183 6.69 -6.27 -11.46
CA GLY A 183 5.86 -5.48 -12.36
C GLY A 183 6.07 -3.97 -12.21
N ASN A 184 6.23 -3.49 -10.98
CA ASN A 184 6.42 -2.06 -10.71
C ASN A 184 7.82 -1.59 -11.12
N ARG A 185 8.88 -2.36 -10.86
CA ARG A 185 10.24 -2.02 -11.31
C ARG A 185 10.32 -1.83 -12.82
N MET A 186 9.56 -2.63 -13.57
CA MET A 186 9.56 -2.58 -15.03
C MET A 186 8.57 -1.54 -15.61
N LEU A 187 7.35 -1.47 -15.09
CA LEU A 187 6.24 -0.78 -15.75
C LEU A 187 5.80 0.53 -15.08
N LEU A 188 6.07 0.71 -13.78
CA LEU A 188 5.70 1.94 -13.07
C LEU A 188 6.32 3.21 -13.68
N PRO A 189 7.59 3.20 -14.17
CA PRO A 189 8.15 4.36 -14.88
C PRO A 189 7.34 4.79 -16.10
N TYR A 190 6.59 3.86 -16.71
CA TYR A 190 5.74 4.08 -17.88
C TYR A 190 4.26 4.30 -17.54
N GLY A 191 3.93 4.35 -16.25
CA GLY A 191 2.59 4.67 -15.76
C GLY A 191 1.66 3.48 -15.55
N LEU A 192 2.16 2.25 -15.60
CA LEU A 192 1.39 1.05 -15.24
C LEU A 192 1.88 0.53 -13.89
N GLY A 193 1.06 0.67 -12.84
CA GLY A 193 1.40 0.25 -11.49
C GLY A 193 0.49 -0.85 -10.95
N PHE A 194 1.06 -1.70 -10.11
CA PHE A 194 0.37 -2.71 -9.32
C PHE A 194 0.29 -2.22 -7.87
N SER A 195 -0.91 -1.98 -7.36
CA SER A 195 -1.10 -1.52 -5.97
C SER A 195 -1.33 -2.69 -5.02
N GLY A 196 -1.22 -2.40 -3.71
CA GLY A 196 -1.52 -3.36 -2.65
C GLY A 196 -3.01 -3.48 -2.31
N GLU A 197 -3.90 -2.80 -3.05
CA GLU A 197 -5.35 -2.85 -2.81
C GLU A 197 -5.98 -4.04 -3.54
N THR A 198 -7.08 -4.54 -2.98
CA THR A 198 -7.96 -5.51 -3.64
C THR A 198 -9.08 -4.80 -4.40
N VAL A 199 -9.68 -5.51 -5.35
CA VAL A 199 -10.81 -5.05 -6.16
C VAL A 199 -12.04 -5.87 -5.82
N ASP A 200 -13.18 -5.19 -5.68
CA ASP A 200 -14.48 -5.84 -5.47
C ASP A 200 -15.32 -5.77 -6.75
N GLY A 201 -15.84 -6.94 -7.15
CA GLY A 201 -16.73 -7.10 -8.31
C GLY A 201 -16.04 -7.54 -9.60
N ASP A 202 -16.86 -7.91 -10.59
CA ASP A 202 -16.38 -8.39 -11.89
C ASP A 202 -15.89 -7.23 -12.77
N PRO A 203 -14.63 -7.25 -13.25
CA PRO A 203 -14.10 -6.17 -14.07
C PRO A 203 -14.76 -6.13 -15.45
N LYS A 204 -15.10 -4.93 -15.91
CA LYS A 204 -15.75 -4.66 -17.21
C LYS A 204 -14.98 -3.59 -17.99
N PRO A 205 -15.13 -3.54 -19.32
CA PRO A 205 -14.67 -2.39 -20.11
C PRO A 205 -15.13 -1.07 -19.49
N THR A 206 -14.19 -0.13 -19.37
CA THR A 206 -14.48 1.20 -18.84
C THR A 206 -13.87 2.27 -19.72
N ALA A 207 -14.56 3.40 -19.80
CA ALA A 207 -14.06 4.63 -20.38
C ALA A 207 -14.07 5.78 -19.35
N ASP A 208 -14.26 5.46 -18.06
CA ASP A 208 -14.28 6.48 -17.01
C ASP A 208 -12.87 7.06 -16.81
N PRO A 209 -12.65 8.34 -17.16
CA PRO A 209 -11.34 8.96 -17.05
C PRO A 209 -10.85 9.06 -15.60
N LEU A 210 -11.74 9.02 -14.60
CA LEU A 210 -11.37 9.13 -13.19
C LEU A 210 -10.62 7.90 -12.66
N PHE A 211 -10.53 6.83 -13.43
CA PHE A 211 -9.62 5.72 -13.15
C PHE A 211 -8.17 5.99 -13.58
N GLY A 212 -7.91 7.09 -14.30
CA GLY A 212 -6.57 7.56 -14.64
C GLY A 212 -6.11 8.68 -13.71
N THR A 213 -4.87 8.58 -13.22
CA THR A 213 -4.29 9.50 -12.21
C THR A 213 -4.33 10.96 -12.65
N ASN A 214 -3.96 11.26 -13.90
CA ASN A 214 -3.91 12.64 -14.42
C ASN A 214 -5.30 13.28 -14.49
N ALA A 215 -6.31 12.53 -14.96
CA ALA A 215 -7.68 13.01 -15.06
C ALA A 215 -8.34 13.14 -13.68
N ALA A 216 -8.10 12.18 -12.78
CA ALA A 216 -8.53 12.24 -11.39
C ALA A 216 -7.95 13.49 -10.68
N LEU A 217 -6.65 13.73 -10.81
CA LEU A 217 -6.01 14.91 -10.24
C LEU A 217 -6.58 16.21 -10.83
N THR A 218 -6.83 16.24 -12.14
CA THR A 218 -7.46 17.39 -12.81
C THR A 218 -8.86 17.67 -12.26
N ALA A 219 -9.67 16.63 -12.04
CA ALA A 219 -11.01 16.76 -11.44
C ALA A 219 -10.93 17.36 -10.03
N LEU A 220 -10.02 16.84 -9.18
CA LEU A 220 -9.82 17.38 -7.82
C LEU A 220 -9.40 18.85 -7.84
N ARG A 221 -8.50 19.25 -8.75
CA ARG A 221 -8.07 20.66 -8.90
C ARG A 221 -9.23 21.60 -9.27
N LYS A 222 -10.25 21.10 -9.97
CA LYS A 222 -11.46 21.85 -10.31
C LYS A 222 -12.47 21.94 -9.16
N GLY A 223 -12.16 21.36 -7.99
CA GLY A 223 -13.05 21.30 -6.84
C GLY A 223 -14.13 20.22 -6.95
N GLU A 224 -13.99 19.26 -7.87
CA GLU A 224 -14.92 18.14 -7.97
C GLU A 224 -14.75 17.20 -6.76
N SER A 225 -15.77 17.15 -5.90
CA SER A 225 -15.83 16.20 -4.80
C SER A 225 -16.13 14.80 -5.34
N SER A 226 -15.07 14.02 -5.60
CA SER A 226 -15.19 12.67 -6.15
C SER A 226 -14.37 11.66 -5.34
N PRO A 227 -15.02 10.74 -4.60
CA PRO A 227 -14.34 9.65 -3.90
C PRO A 227 -13.50 8.79 -4.85
N ARG A 228 -13.96 8.61 -6.09
CA ARG A 228 -13.22 7.88 -7.13
C ARG A 228 -11.93 8.61 -7.51
N ALA A 229 -12.01 9.92 -7.76
CA ALA A 229 -10.82 10.71 -8.11
C ALA A 229 -9.80 10.71 -6.95
N LEU A 230 -10.28 10.91 -5.71
CA LEU A 230 -9.45 10.85 -4.51
C LEU A 230 -8.77 9.48 -4.35
N GLY A 231 -9.53 8.39 -4.48
CA GLY A 231 -9.01 7.03 -4.39
C GLY A 231 -8.00 6.70 -5.50
N THR A 232 -8.22 7.15 -6.73
CA THR A 232 -7.27 6.99 -7.84
C THR A 232 -5.95 7.69 -7.58
N VAL A 233 -5.97 8.95 -7.12
CA VAL A 233 -4.72 9.68 -6.81
C VAL A 233 -4.03 9.07 -5.59
N SER A 234 -4.78 8.71 -4.53
CA SER A 234 -4.23 8.06 -3.34
C SER A 234 -3.47 6.77 -3.67
N ARG A 235 -4.06 5.92 -4.53
CA ARG A 235 -3.43 4.67 -4.99
C ARG A 235 -2.15 4.90 -5.78
N ALA A 236 -2.13 5.94 -6.61
CA ALA A 236 -0.91 6.32 -7.32
C ALA A 236 0.19 6.77 -6.35
N LEU A 237 -0.14 7.61 -5.37
CA LEU A 237 0.81 8.08 -4.34
C LEU A 237 1.42 6.92 -3.55
N ALA A 238 0.65 5.84 -3.29
CA ALA A 238 1.17 4.64 -2.62
C ALA A 238 2.30 3.93 -3.37
N LEU A 239 2.51 4.24 -4.66
CA LEU A 239 3.61 3.74 -5.46
C LEU A 239 4.68 4.81 -5.72
N GLU A 240 4.56 6.02 -5.17
CA GLU A 240 5.51 7.12 -5.39
C GLU A 240 6.52 7.29 -4.25
N SER A 241 7.55 8.13 -4.49
CA SER A 241 8.44 8.58 -3.42
C SER A 241 7.71 9.60 -2.55
N THR A 242 7.84 9.50 -1.23
CA THR A 242 7.21 10.44 -0.29
C THR A 242 7.90 11.81 -0.22
N THR A 243 9.11 11.92 -0.80
CA THR A 243 9.96 13.13 -0.74
C THR A 243 10.27 13.75 -2.10
N ASP A 244 10.54 12.92 -3.13
CA ASP A 244 11.26 13.39 -4.33
C ASP A 244 10.46 13.29 -5.64
N ASP A 245 9.20 12.83 -5.59
CA ASP A 245 8.35 12.72 -6.77
C ASP A 245 7.58 14.02 -7.06
N GLU A 246 7.41 14.34 -8.35
CA GLU A 246 6.69 15.54 -8.80
C GLU A 246 5.22 15.54 -8.35
N LEU A 247 4.55 14.38 -8.37
CA LEU A 247 3.18 14.26 -7.87
C LEU A 247 3.14 14.55 -6.37
N THR A 248 4.08 14.01 -5.59
CA THR A 248 4.16 14.27 -4.14
C THR A 248 4.39 15.75 -3.84
N LYS A 249 5.32 16.41 -4.53
CA LYS A 249 5.56 17.86 -4.38
C LYS A 249 4.31 18.67 -4.70
N GLU A 250 3.63 18.31 -5.78
CA GLU A 250 2.40 18.96 -6.17
C GLU A 250 1.29 18.80 -5.13
N ILE A 251 1.06 17.58 -4.64
CA ILE A 251 0.04 17.33 -3.60
C ILE A 251 0.33 18.15 -2.35
N ARG A 252 1.58 18.24 -1.90
CA ARG A 252 1.96 19.08 -0.76
C ARG A 252 1.68 20.57 -1.01
N ALA A 253 1.99 21.06 -2.21
CA ALA A 253 1.72 22.45 -2.59
C ALA A 253 0.22 22.77 -2.66
N LEU A 254 -0.61 21.83 -3.12
CA LEU A 254 -2.06 21.98 -3.17
C LEU A 254 -2.67 21.87 -1.76
N ALA A 255 -2.18 20.95 -0.93
CA ALA A 255 -2.63 20.78 0.44
C ALA A 255 -2.34 22.02 1.31
N ALA A 256 -1.21 22.68 1.09
CA ALA A 256 -0.88 23.94 1.77
C ALA A 256 -1.91 25.05 1.50
N LYS A 257 -2.60 25.03 0.35
CA LYS A 257 -3.66 26.00 0.02
C LYS A 257 -4.99 25.72 0.73
N GLU A 258 -5.22 24.48 1.15
CA GLU A 258 -6.42 24.08 1.90
C GLU A 258 -6.31 24.39 3.41
N GLY A 259 -5.10 24.73 3.90
CA GLY A 259 -4.83 25.06 5.29
C GLY A 259 -4.75 23.84 6.22
N ASP A 260 -4.47 24.09 7.51
CA ASP A 260 -4.14 23.04 8.49
C ASP A 260 -5.30 22.59 9.38
N ALA A 261 -6.51 23.10 9.15
CA ALA A 261 -7.64 22.88 10.05
C ALA A 261 -8.17 21.43 10.00
N TRP A 262 -8.53 20.92 11.19
CA TRP A 262 -9.28 19.66 11.36
C TRP A 262 -10.76 19.97 11.62
N PRO A 263 -11.72 19.15 11.14
CA PRO A 263 -11.56 17.82 10.52
C PRO A 263 -11.27 17.87 9.01
N LEU A 264 -10.61 16.84 8.49
CA LEU A 264 -10.44 16.67 7.04
C LEU A 264 -11.68 16.02 6.43
N THR A 265 -12.15 16.53 5.29
CA THR A 265 -13.36 16.05 4.61
C THR A 265 -13.14 15.93 3.11
N ALA A 266 -14.16 15.50 2.36
CA ALA A 266 -14.14 15.55 0.89
C ALA A 266 -13.90 16.96 0.31
N LYS A 267 -14.10 18.04 1.12
CA LYS A 267 -13.79 19.42 0.73
C LYS A 267 -12.31 19.80 0.83
N THR A 268 -11.50 18.95 1.45
CA THR A 268 -10.04 19.11 1.60
C THR A 268 -9.31 17.89 1.04
N PRO A 269 -9.51 17.55 -0.25
CA PRO A 269 -8.95 16.35 -0.85
C PRO A 269 -7.42 16.34 -0.82
N PHE A 270 -6.75 17.49 -1.00
CA PHE A 270 -5.29 17.52 -1.04
C PHE A 270 -4.68 17.32 0.34
N ARG A 271 -5.32 17.80 1.41
CA ARG A 271 -4.96 17.48 2.80
C ARG A 271 -5.13 16.00 3.12
N ARG A 272 -6.18 15.34 2.58
CA ARG A 272 -6.36 13.89 2.74
C ARG A 272 -5.27 13.09 2.02
N LEU A 273 -4.89 13.52 0.82
CA LEU A 273 -3.77 12.93 0.07
C LEU A 273 -2.42 13.17 0.77
N GLN A 274 -2.20 14.36 1.31
CA GLN A 274 -1.02 14.67 2.13
C GLN A 274 -0.94 13.76 3.37
N ALA A 275 -2.05 13.56 4.09
CA ALA A 275 -2.07 12.67 5.25
C ALA A 275 -1.72 11.22 4.90
N THR A 276 -2.05 10.78 3.68
CA THR A 276 -1.66 9.46 3.15
C THR A 276 -0.14 9.38 2.95
N LEU A 277 0.46 10.42 2.35
CA LEU A 277 1.90 10.53 2.17
C LEU A 277 2.67 10.59 3.49
N ASP A 278 2.15 11.35 4.46
CA ASP A 278 2.79 11.51 5.76
C ASP A 278 2.72 10.22 6.58
N HIS A 279 1.64 9.44 6.47
CA HIS A 279 1.55 8.10 7.04
C HIS A 279 2.59 7.15 6.43
N GLN A 280 2.68 7.07 5.10
CA GLN A 280 3.67 6.22 4.40
C GLN A 280 5.11 6.61 4.76
N ALA A 281 5.39 7.91 4.87
CA ALA A 281 6.69 8.39 5.30
C ALA A 281 7.01 7.93 6.73
N TRP A 282 6.04 8.01 7.65
CA TRP A 282 6.23 7.54 9.03
C TRP A 282 6.48 6.04 9.11
N GLU A 283 5.77 5.21 8.33
CA GLU A 283 5.96 3.75 8.33
C GLU A 283 7.41 3.32 8.04
N THR A 284 8.15 4.13 7.28
CA THR A 284 9.55 3.83 6.92
C THR A 284 10.58 4.73 7.60
N ALA A 285 10.13 5.73 8.37
CA ALA A 285 11.01 6.68 9.04
C ALA A 285 11.85 6.03 10.14
N SER A 286 13.10 6.48 10.27
CA SER A 286 13.88 6.27 11.49
C SER A 286 13.21 6.99 12.67
N PRO A 287 13.25 6.44 13.90
CA PRO A 287 12.69 7.09 15.07
C PRO A 287 13.17 8.54 15.24
N GLU A 288 14.45 8.81 14.96
CA GLU A 288 15.09 10.11 15.10
C GLU A 288 14.56 11.17 14.11
N SER A 289 14.00 10.73 12.97
CA SER A 289 13.44 11.64 11.96
C SER A 289 11.95 11.97 12.16
N VAL A 290 11.28 11.28 13.09
CA VAL A 290 9.85 11.49 13.33
C VAL A 290 9.62 12.81 14.07
N LYS A 291 8.75 13.66 13.52
CA LYS A 291 8.32 14.92 14.13
C LYS A 291 6.88 14.80 14.62
N ALA A 292 6.51 15.62 15.60
CA ALA A 292 5.12 15.70 16.05
C ALA A 292 4.21 16.19 14.91
N ASP A 293 3.08 15.51 14.72
CA ASP A 293 2.05 15.94 13.78
C ASP A 293 1.28 17.14 14.35
N PRO A 294 1.03 18.22 13.59
CA PRO A 294 0.28 19.38 14.10
C PRO A 294 -1.12 19.03 14.62
N GLY A 295 -1.74 17.98 14.08
CA GLY A 295 -3.04 17.46 14.49
C GLY A 295 -3.07 16.93 15.94
N THR A 296 -1.92 16.64 16.55
CA THR A 296 -1.87 16.19 17.94
C THR A 296 -2.38 17.21 18.94
N ALA A 297 -2.38 18.51 18.59
CA ALA A 297 -2.98 19.55 19.43
C ALA A 297 -4.48 19.30 19.67
N LYS A 298 -5.18 18.68 18.70
CA LYS A 298 -6.60 18.31 18.82
C LYS A 298 -6.79 16.87 19.32
N PHE A 299 -6.06 15.93 18.72
CA PHE A 299 -6.11 14.52 19.11
C PHE A 299 -4.77 13.86 18.84
N PRO A 300 -4.13 13.18 19.82
CA PRO A 300 -4.71 12.80 21.11
C PRO A 300 -4.75 13.91 22.18
N GLY A 301 -4.18 15.08 21.87
CA GLY A 301 -4.01 16.23 22.76
C GLY A 301 -2.53 16.51 23.07
N PRO A 302 -2.18 17.71 23.57
CA PRO A 302 -0.80 18.05 23.91
C PRO A 302 -0.34 17.40 25.22
N VAL A 303 0.89 16.86 25.26
CA VAL A 303 1.52 16.47 26.52
C VAL A 303 1.88 17.74 27.30
N ASP A 304 1.52 17.80 28.58
CA ASP A 304 1.84 18.95 29.41
C ASP A 304 3.36 19.17 29.49
N HIS A 305 3.80 20.41 29.26
CA HIS A 305 5.19 20.81 29.23
C HIS A 305 5.97 20.54 30.53
N ARG A 306 5.28 20.32 31.66
CA ARG A 306 5.86 19.95 32.96
C ARG A 306 6.16 18.45 33.08
N ALA A 307 5.64 17.63 32.17
CA ALA A 307 5.89 16.20 32.15
C ALA A 307 7.37 15.93 31.90
N LYS A 308 8.03 15.28 32.87
CA LYS A 308 9.45 14.94 32.76
C LYS A 308 9.60 13.54 32.17
N PRO A 309 10.51 13.34 31.20
CA PRO A 309 10.87 12.01 30.72
C PRO A 309 11.36 11.13 31.87
N VAL A 310 10.99 9.87 31.86
CA VAL A 310 11.38 8.87 32.85
C VAL A 310 12.06 7.67 32.19
N SER A 311 12.75 6.90 33.01
CA SER A 311 13.18 5.53 32.69
C SER A 311 12.54 4.59 33.70
N ARG A 312 11.70 3.66 33.25
CA ARG A 312 11.01 2.70 34.13
C ARG A 312 11.13 1.29 33.58
N THR A 313 11.37 0.33 34.47
CA THR A 313 11.27 -1.09 34.16
C THR A 313 9.87 -1.58 34.51
N VAL A 314 9.23 -2.26 33.56
CA VAL A 314 7.95 -2.94 33.75
C VAL A 314 8.15 -4.44 33.67
N ASP A 315 7.52 -5.18 34.58
CA ASP A 315 7.54 -6.64 34.58
C ASP A 315 6.40 -7.17 33.71
N ILE A 316 6.75 -7.92 32.66
CA ILE A 316 5.83 -8.52 31.71
C ILE A 316 5.78 -10.03 31.97
N ASP A 317 4.60 -10.49 32.38
CA ASP A 317 4.30 -11.92 32.50
C ASP A 317 3.82 -12.45 31.14
N THR A 318 4.66 -13.21 30.46
CA THR A 318 4.35 -13.72 29.12
C THR A 318 3.33 -14.85 29.10
N ARG A 319 2.87 -15.34 30.28
CA ARG A 319 1.71 -16.24 30.37
C ARG A 319 0.41 -15.51 30.06
N VAL A 320 0.38 -14.19 30.24
CA VAL A 320 -0.73 -13.34 29.84
C VAL A 320 -0.42 -12.82 28.45
N THR A 321 -1.17 -13.29 27.46
CA THR A 321 -0.98 -12.90 26.05
C THR A 321 -1.66 -11.56 25.75
N GLN A 322 -1.45 -11.00 24.56
CA GLN A 322 -1.97 -9.71 24.08
C GLN A 322 -1.27 -8.49 24.71
N TRP A 323 -1.99 -7.39 24.91
CA TRP A 323 -1.43 -6.09 25.27
C TRP A 323 -1.28 -5.90 26.78
N HIS A 324 -0.08 -5.50 27.19
CA HIS A 324 0.24 -5.10 28.55
C HIS A 324 0.45 -3.60 28.60
N ALA A 325 -0.43 -2.91 29.33
CA ALA A 325 -0.24 -1.50 29.61
C ALA A 325 0.99 -1.27 30.49
N THR A 326 1.78 -0.25 30.16
CA THR A 326 3.03 0.07 30.86
C THR A 326 2.87 1.22 31.86
N GLY A 327 1.77 1.98 31.79
CA GLY A 327 1.62 3.24 32.52
C GLY A 327 2.58 4.34 32.04
N LEU A 328 3.02 4.24 30.79
CA LEU A 328 3.88 5.21 30.12
C LEU A 328 3.23 5.67 28.82
N TYR A 329 3.51 6.93 28.46
CA TYR A 329 3.06 7.55 27.24
C TYR A 329 4.27 8.08 26.47
N ALA A 330 4.32 7.79 25.17
CA ALA A 330 5.31 8.35 24.26
C ALA A 330 4.85 9.75 23.83
N PRO A 331 5.58 10.83 24.14
CA PRO A 331 5.23 12.14 23.63
C PRO A 331 5.33 12.19 22.10
N PRO A 332 4.48 12.97 21.41
CA PRO A 332 4.55 13.16 19.96
C PRO A 332 5.95 13.54 19.49
N GLY A 333 6.45 12.87 18.44
CA GLY A 333 7.76 13.14 17.83
C GLY A 333 8.97 12.84 18.72
N THR A 334 8.78 12.22 19.89
CA THR A 334 9.88 11.92 20.81
C THR A 334 10.35 10.49 20.66
N VAL A 335 11.68 10.30 20.63
CA VAL A 335 12.29 8.98 20.61
C VAL A 335 12.17 8.32 21.98
N VAL A 336 11.54 7.15 22.01
CA VAL A 336 11.50 6.24 23.16
C VAL A 336 12.43 5.07 22.90
N THR A 337 13.22 4.69 23.91
CA THR A 337 14.09 3.51 23.85
C THR A 337 13.50 2.41 24.72
N VAL A 338 13.27 1.25 24.13
CA VAL A 338 12.84 0.02 24.81
C VAL A 338 14.03 -0.91 24.90
N THR A 339 14.38 -1.34 26.11
CA THR A 339 15.49 -2.24 26.38
C THR A 339 14.98 -3.56 26.96
N ILE A 340 15.35 -4.67 26.33
CA ILE A 340 15.04 -6.02 26.79
C ILE A 340 16.31 -6.79 27.16
N VAL A 341 16.14 -7.81 28.01
CA VAL A 341 17.20 -8.79 28.29
C VAL A 341 17.40 -9.72 27.09
N SER A 342 18.61 -10.25 26.88
CA SER A 342 18.91 -11.12 25.73
C SER A 342 18.00 -12.34 25.64
N ALA A 343 17.57 -12.89 26.79
CA ALA A 343 16.64 -14.03 26.84
C ALA A 343 15.22 -13.73 26.31
N ALA A 344 14.91 -12.47 25.96
CA ALA A 344 13.60 -12.05 25.47
C ALA A 344 13.56 -11.79 23.96
N THR A 345 14.69 -11.78 23.23
CA THR A 345 14.73 -11.47 21.79
C THR A 345 13.96 -12.48 20.95
N ASP A 346 13.95 -13.74 21.38
CA ASP A 346 13.35 -14.86 20.63
C ASP A 346 11.90 -15.15 21.05
N LYS A 347 11.31 -14.32 21.92
CA LYS A 347 9.95 -14.52 22.43
C LYS A 347 8.85 -13.91 21.55
N GLY A 348 9.23 -13.26 20.45
CA GLY A 348 8.28 -12.63 19.53
C GLY A 348 7.53 -11.45 20.14
N LEU A 349 8.09 -10.81 21.17
CA LEU A 349 7.50 -9.62 21.78
C LEU A 349 7.55 -8.44 20.82
N ALA A 350 6.59 -7.53 20.97
CA ALA A 350 6.61 -6.24 20.29
C ALA A 350 6.27 -5.10 21.26
N VAL A 351 6.70 -3.89 20.94
CA VAL A 351 6.24 -2.66 21.59
C VAL A 351 5.28 -1.94 20.66
N ARG A 352 4.15 -1.49 21.18
CA ARG A 352 3.16 -0.69 20.47
C ARG A 352 3.04 0.70 21.08
N ILE A 353 2.92 1.72 20.24
CA ILE A 353 2.43 3.04 20.63
C ILE A 353 0.99 3.18 20.12
N GLY A 354 0.06 3.53 21.00
CA GLY A 354 -1.35 3.76 20.69
C GLY A 354 -2.22 2.50 20.86
N PRO A 355 -3.33 2.57 21.61
CA PRO A 355 -4.22 1.42 21.84
C PRO A 355 -5.28 1.22 20.73
N HIS A 356 -5.27 2.03 19.68
CA HIS A 356 -6.31 2.00 18.64
C HIS A 356 -6.12 0.82 17.69
N THR A 357 -7.19 0.07 17.43
CA THR A 357 -7.30 -0.92 16.35
C THR A 357 -8.10 -0.40 15.15
N ASP A 358 -8.76 0.75 15.29
CA ASP A 358 -9.60 1.37 14.28
C ASP A 358 -8.81 2.35 13.40
N GLU A 359 -9.14 2.34 12.11
CA GLU A 359 -8.60 3.26 11.12
C GLU A 359 -9.72 4.06 10.46
N LEU A 360 -9.44 5.32 10.12
CA LEU A 360 -10.47 6.21 9.57
C LEU A 360 -10.44 6.32 8.03
N TRP A 361 -9.53 5.63 7.33
CA TRP A 361 -9.31 5.82 5.89
C TRP A 361 -10.59 5.71 5.04
N HIS A 362 -11.51 4.85 5.47
CA HIS A 362 -12.79 4.57 4.81
C HIS A 362 -13.88 5.64 5.05
N LEU A 363 -13.67 6.60 5.96
CA LEU A 363 -14.67 7.61 6.31
C LEU A 363 -14.57 8.85 5.43
N ASP A 364 -15.71 9.48 5.15
CA ASP A 364 -15.79 10.76 4.42
C ASP A 364 -15.30 11.97 5.23
N LYS A 365 -15.17 11.80 6.54
CA LYS A 365 -14.69 12.81 7.49
C LYS A 365 -13.69 12.18 8.46
N TRP A 366 -12.53 12.82 8.63
CA TRP A 366 -11.48 12.43 9.56
C TRP A 366 -11.34 13.48 10.66
N ASP A 367 -11.74 13.14 11.89
CA ASP A 367 -11.58 14.02 13.05
C ASP A 367 -10.17 14.01 13.64
N ARG A 368 -9.37 13.00 13.28
CA ARG A 368 -7.96 12.78 13.62
C ARG A 368 -7.25 12.13 12.43
N ALA A 369 -5.92 12.03 12.50
CA ALA A 369 -5.16 11.23 11.55
C ALA A 369 -5.72 9.79 11.47
N PRO A 370 -5.84 9.19 10.27
CA PRO A 370 -6.59 7.95 10.12
C PRO A 370 -5.99 6.74 10.83
N ALA A 371 -4.66 6.61 10.81
CA ALA A 371 -3.91 5.56 11.47
C ALA A 371 -2.82 6.17 12.37
N ILE A 372 -2.93 5.92 13.68
CA ILE A 372 -2.11 6.59 14.72
C ILE A 372 -1.36 5.61 15.63
N SER A 373 -1.62 4.32 15.49
CA SER A 373 -0.97 3.27 16.27
C SER A 373 0.03 2.52 15.42
N ARG A 374 1.14 2.08 16.02
CA ARG A 374 2.14 1.26 15.35
C ARG A 374 2.80 0.30 16.32
N SER A 375 3.16 -0.88 15.83
CA SER A 375 3.90 -1.92 16.58
C SER A 375 5.28 -2.13 15.98
N TRP A 376 6.28 -2.35 16.83
CA TRP A 376 7.67 -2.64 16.47
C TRP A 376 8.13 -3.93 17.17
N PRO A 377 8.67 -4.91 16.43
CA PRO A 377 9.14 -6.14 17.03
C PRO A 377 10.39 -5.90 17.88
N LEU A 378 10.48 -6.53 19.05
CA LEU A 378 11.61 -6.43 19.97
C LEU A 378 12.60 -7.58 19.72
N LYS A 379 13.26 -7.54 18.55
CA LYS A 379 14.24 -8.57 18.12
C LYS A 379 15.66 -8.32 18.64
N GLU A 380 15.92 -7.12 19.15
CA GLU A 380 17.25 -6.69 19.60
C GLU A 380 17.17 -6.18 21.04
N ARG A 381 18.32 -6.11 21.73
CA ARG A 381 18.36 -5.64 23.13
C ARG A 381 17.85 -4.21 23.30
N LYS A 382 17.99 -3.36 22.28
CA LYS A 382 17.53 -1.96 22.30
C LYS A 382 16.77 -1.67 21.01
N THR A 383 15.51 -1.29 21.16
CA THR A 383 14.67 -0.83 20.05
C THR A 383 14.30 0.63 20.30
N LYS A 384 14.59 1.49 19.34
CA LYS A 384 14.12 2.89 19.36
C LYS A 384 12.83 2.98 18.57
N ILE A 385 11.87 3.73 19.08
CA ILE A 385 10.56 3.94 18.46
C ILE A 385 10.15 5.41 18.59
N ALA A 386 9.34 5.89 17.65
CA ALA A 386 8.75 7.21 17.72
C ALA A 386 7.42 7.23 16.95
N SER A 387 6.47 8.03 17.44
CA SER A 387 5.18 8.26 16.80
C SER A 387 4.98 9.76 16.61
N PRO A 388 4.55 10.23 15.42
CA PRO A 388 4.21 11.62 15.22
C PRO A 388 3.01 12.03 16.06
N TYR A 389 2.19 11.06 16.48
CA TYR A 389 0.97 11.29 17.25
C TYR A 389 1.16 11.15 18.76
N GLY A 390 2.26 10.52 19.19
CA GLY A 390 2.40 10.01 20.54
C GLY A 390 1.42 8.87 20.84
N GLY A 391 1.35 8.43 22.09
CA GLY A 391 0.39 7.42 22.53
C GLY A 391 0.83 6.59 23.72
N THR A 392 -0.12 5.88 24.32
CA THR A 392 0.16 4.89 25.37
C THR A 392 1.11 3.82 24.85
N ILE A 393 2.12 3.48 25.65
CA ILE A 393 3.08 2.42 25.34
C ILE A 393 2.54 1.09 25.88
N LEU A 394 2.46 0.09 25.00
CA LEU A 394 1.98 -1.25 25.31
C LEU A 394 3.07 -2.27 24.93
N ILE A 395 3.18 -3.36 25.68
CA ILE A 395 3.96 -4.54 25.27
C ILE A 395 3.00 -5.59 24.75
N GLU A 396 3.25 -6.08 23.53
CA GLU A 396 2.48 -7.14 22.89
C GLU A 396 3.16 -8.49 23.16
N VAL A 397 2.42 -9.41 23.78
CA VAL A 397 2.84 -10.79 24.03
C VAL A 397 2.08 -11.71 23.07
N PRO A 398 2.76 -12.49 22.21
CA PRO A 398 2.08 -13.38 21.27
C PRO A 398 1.40 -14.55 21.99
N GLN A 399 0.37 -15.13 21.36
CA GLN A 399 -0.39 -16.25 21.93
C GLN A 399 0.47 -17.45 22.30
N ASN A 400 1.53 -17.71 21.52
CA ASN A 400 2.42 -18.86 21.68
C ASN A 400 3.73 -18.49 22.41
N SER A 401 3.75 -17.41 23.20
CA SER A 401 4.95 -17.02 23.94
C SER A 401 5.31 -18.06 24.99
N THR A 402 6.61 -18.36 25.13
CA THR A 402 7.09 -19.21 26.23
C THR A 402 6.93 -18.49 27.59
N PRO A 403 6.37 -19.15 28.62
CA PRO A 403 6.20 -18.58 29.96
C PRO A 403 7.49 -18.03 30.56
N ALA A 404 7.47 -16.77 30.99
CA ALA A 404 8.55 -16.07 31.67
C ALA A 404 8.03 -14.76 32.27
N ASN A 405 8.72 -14.25 33.30
CA ASN A 405 8.59 -12.87 33.73
C ASN A 405 9.80 -12.09 33.19
N ILE A 406 9.54 -11.01 32.45
CA ILE A 406 10.57 -10.25 31.74
C ILE A 406 10.51 -8.80 32.17
N GLY A 407 11.61 -8.31 32.70
CA GLY A 407 11.80 -6.88 32.92
C GLY A 407 12.10 -6.17 31.60
N ILE A 408 11.27 -5.20 31.22
CA ILE A 408 11.45 -4.35 30.04
C ILE A 408 11.64 -2.91 30.50
N THR A 409 12.78 -2.31 30.18
CA THR A 409 13.08 -0.91 30.52
C THR A 409 12.67 0.02 29.38
N ILE A 410 11.88 1.04 29.69
CA ILE A 410 11.40 2.04 28.73
C ILE A 410 11.92 3.40 29.17
N SER A 411 12.67 4.08 28.30
CA SER A 411 13.30 5.38 28.56
C SER A 411 12.86 6.43 27.53
N GLY A 412 12.68 7.68 27.97
CA GLY A 412 12.26 8.79 27.09
C GLY A 412 10.74 8.96 27.00
N ALA A 413 9.98 8.14 27.72
CA ALA A 413 8.53 8.27 27.86
C ALA A 413 8.17 9.14 29.08
N VAL A 414 6.91 9.58 29.16
CA VAL A 414 6.37 10.28 30.35
C VAL A 414 5.40 9.37 31.12
N PRO A 415 5.21 9.56 32.44
CA PRO A 415 4.20 8.82 33.20
C PRO A 415 2.79 9.04 32.63
N ALA A 416 1.98 8.00 32.62
CA ALA A 416 0.55 8.08 32.32
C ALA A 416 -0.25 7.27 33.34
N PRO A 417 -1.51 7.66 33.64
CA PRO A 417 -2.32 6.95 34.61
C PRO A 417 -2.52 5.51 34.24
N HIS A 418 -2.32 4.65 35.22
CA HIS A 418 -2.47 3.23 35.10
C HIS A 418 -3.17 2.69 36.34
N PHE A 419 -4.40 2.24 36.13
CA PHE A 419 -5.16 1.55 37.14
C PHE A 419 -5.00 0.03 36.97
N ILE A 420 -4.57 -0.65 38.02
CA ILE A 420 -4.50 -2.11 38.08
C ILE A 420 -5.48 -2.59 39.15
N ARG A 421 -6.48 -3.39 38.74
CA ARG A 421 -7.49 -3.92 39.65
C ARG A 421 -6.83 -4.75 40.75
N GLY A 422 -7.21 -4.48 42.00
CA GLY A 422 -6.65 -5.15 43.17
C GLY A 422 -5.24 -4.70 43.59
N LYS A 423 -4.60 -3.79 42.85
CA LYS A 423 -3.29 -3.20 43.23
C LYS A 423 -3.36 -1.69 43.42
N THR A 424 -4.02 -0.96 42.52
CA THR A 424 -4.14 0.50 42.61
C THR A 424 -5.26 0.89 43.57
N THR A 425 -4.91 1.62 44.62
CA THR A 425 -5.89 2.17 45.57
C THR A 425 -6.61 3.39 44.98
N LYS A 426 -7.79 3.74 45.54
CA LYS A 426 -8.53 4.95 45.13
C LYS A 426 -7.69 6.22 45.30
N GLY A 427 -6.91 6.33 46.38
CA GLY A 427 -6.05 7.48 46.64
C GLY A 427 -4.88 7.59 45.67
N GLU A 428 -4.26 6.46 45.30
CA GLU A 428 -3.23 6.44 44.25
C GLU A 428 -3.80 6.82 42.89
N TRP A 429 -4.98 6.30 42.56
CA TRP A 429 -5.66 6.65 41.32
C TRP A 429 -5.99 8.14 41.24
N ALA A 430 -6.54 8.72 42.30
CA ALA A 430 -6.83 10.14 42.37
C ALA A 430 -5.56 11.00 42.26
N ARG A 431 -4.44 10.59 42.86
CA ARG A 431 -3.15 11.28 42.70
C ARG A 431 -2.65 11.25 41.26
N GLN A 432 -2.72 10.09 40.60
CA GLN A 432 -2.34 9.97 39.19
C GLN A 432 -3.20 10.86 38.29
N LEU A 433 -4.51 10.96 38.56
CA LEU A 433 -5.43 11.84 37.82
C LEU A 433 -5.29 13.33 38.18
N ALA A 434 -4.58 13.68 39.26
CA ALA A 434 -4.30 15.06 39.63
C ALA A 434 -2.96 15.55 39.05
N GLU A 435 -2.10 14.65 38.55
CA GLU A 435 -0.89 15.04 37.84
C GLU A 435 -1.29 15.69 36.51
N PRO A 436 -0.74 16.84 36.13
CA PRO A 436 -1.17 17.55 34.93
C PRO A 436 -0.69 16.92 33.61
N ILE A 437 -0.16 15.70 33.63
CA ILE A 437 0.53 15.02 32.52
C ILE A 437 -0.47 14.29 31.57
N LEU A 438 -1.77 14.49 31.77
CA LEU A 438 -2.82 13.57 31.34
C LEU A 438 -3.27 13.78 29.90
N LEU A 439 -3.18 12.70 29.13
CA LEU A 439 -3.90 12.56 27.87
C LEU A 439 -4.77 11.31 27.86
N TRP A 440 -4.22 10.17 28.30
CA TRP A 440 -4.91 8.87 28.27
C TRP A 440 -4.59 8.03 29.50
N SER A 441 -5.57 7.24 29.94
CA SER A 441 -5.43 6.28 31.03
C SER A 441 -5.59 4.84 30.55
N SER A 442 -4.86 3.91 31.18
CA SER A 442 -5.02 2.47 30.95
C SER A 442 -5.57 1.75 32.17
N PHE A 443 -6.41 0.74 31.94
CA PHE A 443 -6.97 -0.14 32.96
C PHE A 443 -6.50 -1.58 32.74
N ARG A 444 -6.05 -2.26 33.79
CA ARG A 444 -5.74 -3.68 33.80
C ARG A 444 -6.68 -4.41 34.77
N GLY A 445 -7.44 -5.36 34.24
CA GLY A 445 -8.39 -6.20 34.98
C GLY A 445 -7.73 -7.29 35.81
#